data_AF-A0A9D2RSH8-F1
#
_entry.id   AF-A0A9D2RSH8-F1
#
_cell.length_a   1.000
_cell.length_b   1.000
_cell.length_c   1.000
_cell.angle_alpha   90.00
_cell.angle_beta   90.00
_cell.angle_gamma   90.00
#
_symmetry.space_group_name_H-M   'P 1'
#
loop_
_entity.id
_entity.type
_entity.pdbx_description
1 polymer ?
#
loop_
_entity_poly.entity_id
_entity_poly.type
_entity_poly.pdbx_seq_one_letter_code
_entity_poly.pdbx_strand_id
1 'polypeptide(L)'
;TNPGNAVTRQQLAALLFRFAQANGYDSGDRAALTGFPDAGSVASYAVEALQWATASGVINGTSQGALNPAGTATRAQFAVMLYRFWNGL
;
A
#
# COMPACT_ATOMS: atom_id res chain seq x y z
N THR A 1 6.62 -5.99 -14.45
CA THR A 1 5.13 -5.89 -14.48
C THR A 1 4.66 -6.42 -15.82
N ASN A 2 3.65 -7.29 -15.85
CA ASN A 2 3.04 -7.73 -17.10
C ASN A 2 1.78 -6.86 -17.35
N PRO A 3 1.76 -5.99 -18.38
CA PRO A 3 0.62 -5.12 -18.65
C PRO A 3 -0.64 -5.96 -18.91
N GLY A 4 -1.71 -5.73 -18.14
CA GLY A 4 -3.00 -6.43 -18.30
C GLY A 4 -3.37 -7.40 -17.16
N ASN A 5 -2.40 -7.82 -16.34
CA ASN A 5 -2.70 -8.58 -15.13
C ASN A 5 -3.18 -7.66 -14.01
N ALA A 6 -4.06 -8.20 -13.16
CA ALA A 6 -4.52 -7.49 -11.99
C ALA A 6 -3.35 -7.25 -11.02
N VAL A 7 -3.23 -6.00 -10.54
CA VAL A 7 -2.15 -5.58 -9.65
C VAL A 7 -2.51 -5.96 -8.22
N THR A 8 -1.57 -6.50 -7.46
CA THR A 8 -1.81 -6.81 -6.04
C THR A 8 -1.74 -5.56 -5.18
N ARG A 9 -2.39 -5.56 -4.01
CA ARG A 9 -2.39 -4.43 -3.08
C ARG A 9 -0.97 -4.00 -2.67
N GLN A 10 -0.08 -4.96 -2.42
CA GLN A 10 1.31 -4.66 -2.09
C GLN A 10 2.10 -4.04 -3.26
N GLN A 11 1.82 -4.45 -4.49
CA GLN A 11 2.44 -3.85 -5.68
C GLN A 11 1.97 -2.41 -5.89
N LEU A 12 0.70 -2.14 -5.60
CA LEU A 12 0.16 -0.79 -5.65
C LEU A 12 0.77 0.11 -4.57
N ALA A 13 0.89 -0.39 -3.33
CA ALA A 13 1.58 0.32 -2.25
C ALA A 13 3.02 0.67 -2.66
N ALA A 14 3.76 -0.30 -3.19
CA ALA A 14 5.14 -0.11 -3.66
C ALA A 14 5.24 0.91 -4.80
N LEU A 15 4.26 0.95 -5.71
CA LEU A 15 4.22 1.92 -6.80
C LEU A 15 4.02 3.34 -6.27
N LEU A 16 3.01 3.55 -5.41
CA LEU A 16 2.71 4.86 -4.82
C LEU A 16 3.85 5.36 -3.93
N PHE A 17 4.47 4.45 -3.17
CA PHE A 17 5.62 4.77 -2.33
C PHE A 17 6.82 5.27 -3.16
N ARG A 18 7.17 4.56 -4.25
CA ARG A 18 8.24 4.99 -5.17
C ARG A 18 7.92 6.33 -5.83
N PHE A 19 6.65 6.54 -6.20
CA PHE A 19 6.20 7.81 -6.73
C PHE A 19 6.36 8.94 -5.70
N ALA A 20 5.98 8.69 -4.44
CA ALA A 20 6.13 9.65 -3.35
C ALA A 20 7.60 10.02 -3.12
N GLN A 21 8.49 9.03 -3.06
CA GLN A 21 9.94 9.26 -2.94
C GLN A 21 10.50 10.09 -4.09
N ALA A 22 10.15 9.75 -5.34
CA ALA A 22 10.65 10.44 -6.53
C ALA A 22 10.21 11.92 -6.61
N ASN A 23 9.11 12.29 -5.96
CA ASN A 23 8.54 13.64 -5.98
C ASN A 23 8.67 14.39 -4.64
N GLY A 24 9.37 13.82 -3.64
CA GLY A 24 9.57 14.46 -2.34
C GLY A 24 8.34 14.45 -1.42
N TYR A 25 7.41 13.53 -1.64
CA TYR A 25 6.18 13.36 -0.86
C TYR A 25 6.25 12.26 0.21
N ASP A 26 7.38 11.56 0.35
CA ASP A 26 7.58 10.61 1.44
C ASP A 26 7.75 11.38 2.75
N SER A 27 6.77 11.26 3.66
CA SER A 27 6.83 11.89 4.99
C SER A 27 7.91 11.29 5.89
N GLY A 28 8.48 10.14 5.53
CA GLY A 28 9.42 9.38 6.36
C GLY A 28 8.74 8.52 7.43
N ASP A 29 7.44 8.67 7.64
CA ASP A 29 6.70 7.90 8.65
C ASP A 29 6.54 6.43 8.24
N ARG A 30 6.63 5.54 9.22
CA ARG A 30 6.47 4.10 9.05
C ARG A 30 5.67 3.52 10.22
N ALA A 31 4.53 2.91 9.93
CA ALA A 31 3.71 2.23 10.93
C ALA A 31 4.15 0.76 11.08
N ALA A 32 4.12 0.21 12.29
CA ALA A 32 4.38 -1.21 12.50
C ALA A 32 3.25 -2.06 11.90
N LEU A 33 3.61 -3.07 11.09
CA LEU A 33 2.63 -3.99 10.50
C LEU A 33 2.20 -5.12 11.44
N THR A 34 2.83 -5.25 12.62
CA THR A 34 2.59 -6.35 13.57
C THR A 34 1.15 -6.44 14.07
N GLY A 35 0.36 -5.38 13.94
CA GLY A 35 -1.08 -5.39 14.24
C GLY A 35 -1.94 -6.10 13.18
N PHE A 36 -1.39 -6.43 12.01
CA PHE A 36 -2.09 -7.15 10.96
C PHE A 36 -1.77 -8.65 11.02
N PRO A 37 -2.79 -9.53 11.02
CA PRO A 37 -2.61 -10.97 11.16
C PRO A 37 -1.84 -11.60 9.99
N ASP A 38 -1.84 -10.94 8.83
CA ASP A 38 -1.20 -11.38 7.60
C ASP A 38 0.08 -10.62 7.27
N ALA A 39 0.66 -9.87 8.23
CA ALA A 39 1.90 -9.13 8.04
C ALA A 39 3.07 -10.01 7.58
N GLY A 40 3.13 -11.27 8.02
CA GLY A 40 4.14 -12.24 7.58
C GLY A 40 4.01 -12.70 6.12
N SER A 41 2.88 -12.41 5.46
CA SER A 41 2.66 -12.73 4.04
C SER A 41 3.08 -11.61 3.09
N VAL A 42 3.50 -10.46 3.64
CA VAL A 42 3.98 -9.32 2.87
C VAL A 42 5.30 -9.67 2.19
N ALA A 43 5.40 -9.43 0.89
CA ALA A 43 6.66 -9.59 0.18
C ALA A 43 7.70 -8.59 0.70
N SER A 44 8.96 -9.00 0.83
CA SER A 44 10.04 -8.19 1.41
C SER A 44 10.17 -6.79 0.78
N TYR A 45 10.03 -6.69 -0.55
CA TYR A 45 10.10 -5.42 -1.29
C TYR A 45 8.95 -4.45 -0.96
N ALA A 46 7.85 -4.94 -0.40
CA ALA A 46 6.65 -4.17 -0.13
C ALA A 46 6.46 -3.86 1.36
N VAL A 47 7.32 -4.38 2.25
CA VAL A 47 7.23 -4.15 3.69
C VAL A 47 7.27 -2.66 3.99
N GLU A 48 8.34 -1.97 3.55
CA GLU A 48 8.49 -0.54 3.80
C GLU A 48 7.35 0.27 3.17
N ALA A 49 6.97 -0.07 1.94
CA ALA A 49 5.89 0.61 1.25
C ALA A 49 4.54 0.48 1.98
N LEU A 50 4.26 -0.69 2.56
CA LEU A 50 3.05 -0.90 3.37
C LEU A 50 3.14 -0.21 4.72
N GLN A 51 4.30 -0.17 5.36
CA GLN A 51 4.51 0.60 6.59
C GLN A 51 4.23 2.08 6.38
N TRP A 52 4.78 2.64 5.30
CA TRP A 52 4.53 4.02 4.89
C TRP A 52 3.06 4.24 4.53
N ALA A 53 2.45 3.36 3.73
CA ALA A 53 1.07 3.49 3.29
C ALA A 53 0.06 3.37 4.45
N THR A 54 0.38 2.58 5.47
CA THR A 54 -0.41 2.50 6.70
C THR A 54 -0.24 3.75 7.56
N ALA A 55 0.98 4.29 7.68
CA ALA A 55 1.22 5.52 8.43
C ALA A 55 0.53 6.74 7.80
N SER A 56 0.61 6.86 6.47
CA SER A 56 0.00 7.96 5.70
C SER A 56 -1.51 7.78 5.44
N GLY A 57 -2.13 6.68 5.90
CA GLY A 57 -3.55 6.39 5.67
C GLY A 57 -3.92 6.04 4.22
N VAL A 58 -2.94 5.91 3.32
CA VAL A 58 -3.11 5.46 1.94
C VAL A 58 -3.72 4.06 1.91
N ILE A 59 -3.31 3.19 2.83
CA ILE A 59 -3.84 1.84 3.01
C ILE A 59 -4.38 1.68 4.43
N ASN A 60 -5.63 1.23 4.49
CA ASN A 60 -6.23 0.69 5.71
C ASN A 60 -6.39 -0.82 5.57
N GLY A 61 -6.44 -1.50 6.72
CA GLY A 61 -6.83 -2.90 6.79
C GLY A 61 -8.23 -3.13 6.20
N THR A 62 -8.50 -4.36 5.80
CA THR A 62 -9.84 -4.81 5.42
C THR A 62 -10.77 -4.80 6.64
N SER A 63 -12.06 -5.07 6.44
CA SER A 63 -13.02 -5.26 7.54
C SER A 63 -12.62 -6.39 8.50
N GLN A 64 -11.77 -7.32 8.05
CA GLN A 64 -11.21 -8.41 8.87
C GLN A 64 -9.91 -8.02 9.58
N GLY A 65 -9.48 -6.75 9.48
CA GLY A 65 -8.25 -6.27 10.08
C GLY A 65 -6.98 -6.76 9.38
N ALA A 66 -7.05 -7.24 8.13
CA ALA A 66 -5.92 -7.76 7.37
C ALA A 66 -5.42 -6.76 6.31
N LEU A 67 -4.14 -6.82 5.94
CA LEU A 67 -3.57 -6.02 4.84
C LEU A 67 -4.03 -6.54 3.47
N ASN A 68 -4.20 -7.86 3.36
CA ASN A 68 -4.41 -8.64 2.16
C ASN A 68 -3.37 -8.31 1.06
N PRO A 69 -2.06 -8.52 1.29
CA PRO A 69 -1.00 -7.99 0.44
C PRO A 69 -1.01 -8.59 -0.98
N ALA A 70 -1.29 -9.89 -1.09
CA ALA A 70 -1.43 -10.61 -2.37
C ALA A 70 -2.81 -10.45 -3.00
N GLY A 71 -3.78 -9.87 -2.29
CA GLY A 71 -5.12 -9.63 -2.79
C GLY A 71 -5.10 -8.77 -4.05
N THR A 72 -5.87 -9.19 -5.04
CA THR A 72 -6.06 -8.44 -6.28
C THR A 72 -6.71 -7.10 -5.98
N ALA A 73 -6.01 -6.00 -6.31
CA ALA A 73 -6.59 -4.67 -6.27
C ALA A 73 -7.49 -4.48 -7.49
N THR A 74 -8.79 -4.30 -7.27
CA THR A 74 -9.70 -3.90 -8.36
C THR A 74 -9.38 -2.46 -8.80
N ARG A 75 -9.82 -2.07 -10.00
CA ARG A 75 -9.68 -0.68 -10.48
C ARG A 75 -10.28 0.34 -9.50
N ALA A 76 -11.38 -0.02 -8.84
CA ALA A 76 -12.00 0.80 -7.81
C ALA A 76 -11.11 0.95 -6.56
N GLN A 77 -10.49 -0.14 -6.10
CA GLN A 77 -9.56 -0.07 -4.97
C GLN A 77 -8.30 0.73 -5.31
N PHE A 78 -7.83 0.66 -6.55
CA PHE A 78 -6.77 1.53 -7.04
C PHE A 78 -7.15 3.01 -6.94
N ALA A 79 -8.33 3.37 -7.47
CA ALA A 79 -8.82 4.75 -7.43
C ALA A 79 -8.95 5.27 -5.99
N VAL A 80 -9.40 4.43 -5.06
CA VAL A 80 -9.49 4.79 -3.64
C VAL A 80 -8.11 5.03 -3.01
N MET A 81 -7.12 4.16 -3.27
CA MET A 81 -5.76 4.38 -2.75
C MET A 81 -5.12 5.64 -3.33
N LEU A 82 -5.32 5.90 -4.64
CA LEU A 82 -4.84 7.12 -5.28
C LEU A 82 -5.50 8.38 -4.72
N TYR A 83 -6.82 8.33 -4.49
CA TYR A 83 -7.55 9.44 -3.88
C TYR A 83 -7.05 9.72 -2.46
N ARG A 84 -6.83 8.68 -1.64
CA ARG A 84 -6.28 8.86 -0.30
C ARG A 84 -4.87 9.39 -0.30
N PHE A 85 -4.03 8.89 -1.20
CA PHE A 85 -2.69 9.45 -1.41
C PHE A 85 -2.76 10.94 -1.70
N TRP A 86 -3.58 11.37 -2.65
CA TRP A 86 -3.68 12.80 -3.00
C TRP A 86 -4.24 13.69 -1.88
N ASN A 87 -5.20 13.19 -1.08
CA ASN A 87 -5.74 13.97 0.05
C ASN A 87 -4.87 13.91 1.33
N GLY A 88 -3.92 12.97 1.39
CA GLY A 88 -3.01 12.79 2.52
C GLY A 88 -1.63 13.42 2.29
N LEU A 89 -1.39 14.02 1.11
CA LEU A 89 -0.32 14.98 0.88
C LEU A 89 -0.62 16.30 1.58
#